data_AF-A0A4R5ADK5-F1
#
_entry.id   AF-A0A4R5ADK5-F1
#
_cell.length_a   1.000
_cell.length_b   1.000
_cell.length_c   1.000
_cell.angle_alpha   90.00
_cell.angle_beta   90.00
_cell.angle_gamma   90.00
#
_symmetry.space_group_name_H-M   'P 1'
#
loop_
_entity.id
_entity.type
_entity.pdbx_description
1 polymer ?
#
loop_
_entity_poly.entity_id
_entity_poly.type
_entity_poly.pdbx_seq_one_letter_code
_entity_poly.pdbx_strand_id
1 'polypeptide(L)'
;MGKYPGKDSDLTLTFHTKDPDSGHGKECETFYTTDLESWIVQGKKRGPNVRAQLANLAEDETFLEISDRTMAAFVQRYVKERYGIDLN
;
A
#
# COMPACT_ATOMS: atom_id res chain seq x y z
N MET A 1 -15.37 8.14 5.43
CA MET A 1 -13.92 8.21 5.62
C MET A 1 -13.66 7.85 7.08
N GLY A 2 -13.22 6.62 7.36
CA GLY A 2 -13.03 6.13 8.73
C GLY A 2 -11.63 6.46 9.23
N LYS A 3 -11.51 7.04 10.42
CA LYS A 3 -10.23 7.26 11.11
C LYS A 3 -9.96 6.07 12.04
N TYR A 4 -8.76 5.49 11.99
CA TYR A 4 -8.34 4.39 12.87
C TYR A 4 -7.31 4.93 13.89
N PRO A 5 -7.51 4.78 15.21
CA PRO A 5 -6.59 5.32 16.21
C PRO A 5 -5.53 4.29 16.63
N GLY A 6 -4.25 4.68 16.61
CA GLY A 6 -3.14 3.90 17.18
C GLY A 6 -2.04 4.83 17.70
N LYS A 7 -1.61 4.63 18.95
CA LYS A 7 -0.57 5.39 19.65
C LYS A 7 0.81 5.14 19.02
N ASP A 8 1.19 6.02 18.10
CA ASP A 8 2.53 6.58 17.90
C ASP A 8 2.31 7.91 17.15
N SER A 9 2.44 9.03 17.87
CA SER A 9 2.23 10.40 17.40
C SER A 9 1.06 10.59 16.38
N ASP A 10 -0.20 10.52 16.82
CA ASP A 10 -1.43 10.91 16.09
C ASP A 10 -1.45 10.74 14.55
N LEU A 11 -0.77 9.73 14.00
CA LEU A 11 -0.62 9.55 12.57
C LEU A 11 -1.97 9.14 11.98
N THR A 12 -2.57 10.00 11.16
CA THR A 12 -3.89 9.72 10.59
C THR A 12 -3.73 9.05 9.23
N LEU A 13 -4.19 7.81 9.12
CA LEU A 13 -4.23 7.10 7.84
C LEU A 13 -5.50 7.44 7.07
N THR A 14 -5.33 7.87 5.82
CA THR A 14 -6.39 8.05 4.83
C THR A 14 -6.31 6.94 3.80
N PHE A 15 -7.40 6.19 3.66
CA PHE A 15 -7.52 5.14 2.64
C PHE A 15 -7.39 5.72 1.23
N HIS A 16 -6.53 5.11 0.41
CA HIS A 16 -6.30 5.54 -0.97
C HIS A 16 -6.77 4.49 -1.99
N THR A 17 -6.24 3.26 -1.94
CA THR A 17 -6.53 2.21 -2.93
C THR A 17 -6.49 0.83 -2.27
N LYS A 18 -7.34 -0.09 -2.73
CA LYS A 18 -7.28 -1.52 -2.41
C LYS A 18 -7.30 -2.34 -3.68
N ASP A 19 -6.85 -3.59 -3.59
CA ASP A 19 -7.02 -4.59 -4.65
C ASP A 19 -8.48 -4.62 -5.15
N PRO A 20 -8.76 -4.42 -6.45
CA PRO A 20 -10.12 -4.45 -7.01
C PRO A 20 -10.88 -5.76 -6.75
N ASP A 21 -10.18 -6.89 -6.65
CA ASP A 21 -10.78 -8.21 -6.42
C ASP A 21 -10.93 -8.54 -4.92
N SER A 22 -10.69 -7.55 -4.05
CA SER A 22 -10.84 -7.72 -2.60
C SER A 22 -12.31 -7.87 -2.19
N GLY A 23 -12.64 -9.01 -1.57
CA GLY A 23 -13.95 -9.34 -0.99
C GLY A 23 -13.87 -9.78 0.47
N HIS A 24 -15.03 -9.92 1.13
CA HIS A 24 -15.16 -10.28 2.55
C HIS A 24 -14.34 -11.54 2.91
N GLY A 25 -13.22 -11.36 3.61
CA GLY A 25 -12.38 -12.46 4.12
C GLY A 25 -11.10 -12.75 3.34
N LYS A 26 -10.79 -12.02 2.25
CA LYS A 26 -9.47 -12.12 1.59
C LYS A 26 -8.53 -11.04 2.11
N GLU A 27 -7.36 -11.45 2.59
CA GLU A 27 -6.26 -10.52 2.85
C GLU A 27 -5.81 -9.90 1.53
N CYS A 28 -5.92 -8.58 1.45
CA CYS A 28 -5.68 -7.82 0.22
C CYS A 28 -4.77 -6.62 0.47
N GLU A 29 -4.01 -6.30 -0.58
CA GLU A 29 -3.09 -5.18 -0.57
C GLU A 29 -3.88 -3.85 -0.55
N THR A 30 -3.45 -2.91 0.31
CA THR A 30 -4.10 -1.62 0.52
C THR A 30 -3.08 -0.51 0.73
N PHE A 31 -3.31 0.63 0.07
CA PHE A 31 -2.53 1.86 0.19
C PHE A 31 -3.27 2.89 1.04
N TYR A 32 -2.53 3.54 1.94
CA TYR A 32 -2.96 4.67 2.73
C TYR A 32 -1.98 5.82 2.57
N THR A 33 -2.49 7.05 2.64
CA THR A 33 -1.67 8.25 2.83
C THR A 33 -1.76 8.70 4.28
N THR A 34 -0.68 9.24 4.80
CA THR A 34 -0.66 9.90 6.10
C THR A 34 -0.92 11.39 5.94
N ASP A 35 -1.26 12.05 7.04
CA ASP A 35 -1.28 13.51 7.14
C ASP A 35 0.12 14.16 7.15
N LEU A 36 1.19 13.34 7.15
CA LEU A 36 2.59 13.75 7.03
C LEU A 36 3.14 13.58 5.59
N GLU A 37 2.26 13.52 4.59
CA GLU A 37 2.62 13.36 3.18
C GLU A 37 3.42 12.07 2.88
N SER A 38 3.28 11.03 3.71
CA SER A 38 3.90 9.72 3.52
C SER A 38 2.88 8.64 3.17
N TRP A 39 3.37 7.48 2.74
CA TRP A 39 2.53 6.35 2.34
C TRP A 39 2.73 5.17 3.29
N ILE A 40 1.64 4.51 3.64
CA ILE A 40 1.64 3.23 4.35
C ILE A 40 0.98 2.20 3.45
N VAL A 41 1.65 1.06 3.31
CA VAL A 41 1.17 -0.03 2.45
C VAL A 41 0.96 -1.28 3.30
N GLN A 42 -0.26 -1.77 3.30
CA GLN A 42 -0.56 -3.12 3.74
C GLN A 42 -0.39 -4.04 2.53
N GLY A 43 0.53 -5.00 2.61
CA GLY A 43 0.78 -5.97 1.56
C GLY A 43 0.99 -7.37 2.14
N LYS A 44 1.33 -8.34 1.27
CA LYS A 44 1.56 -9.72 1.71
C LYS A 44 3.02 -9.92 2.08
N LYS A 45 3.31 -10.12 3.37
CA LYS A 45 4.66 -10.51 3.79
C LYS A 45 5.05 -11.82 3.11
N ARG A 46 6.23 -11.85 2.51
CA ARG A 46 6.77 -13.07 1.87
C ARG A 46 7.79 -13.74 2.78
N GLY A 47 8.06 -15.02 2.47
CA GLY A 47 8.92 -15.87 3.30
C GLY A 47 10.43 -15.67 3.06
N PRO A 48 11.27 -16.43 3.77
CA PRO A 48 12.74 -16.31 3.70
C PRO A 48 13.33 -16.43 2.29
N ASN A 49 12.71 -17.21 1.41
CA ASN A 49 13.18 -17.39 0.03
C ASN A 49 13.17 -16.08 -0.78
N VAL A 50 12.17 -15.23 -0.57
CA VAL A 50 12.11 -13.91 -1.22
C VAL A 50 13.11 -12.98 -0.55
N ARG A 51 13.22 -13.02 0.79
CA ARG A 51 14.21 -12.22 1.53
C ARG A 51 15.63 -12.41 1.00
N ALA A 52 16.03 -13.65 0.73
CA ALA A 52 17.37 -13.99 0.25
C ALA A 52 17.71 -13.42 -1.15
N GLN A 53 16.70 -12.97 -1.90
CA GLN A 53 16.88 -12.37 -3.23
C GLN A 53 16.96 -10.84 -3.19
N LEU A 54 16.63 -10.22 -2.05
CA LEU A 54 16.68 -8.77 -1.87
C LEU A 54 18.09 -8.33 -1.49
N ALA A 55 18.62 -7.33 -2.18
CA ALA A 55 19.90 -6.71 -1.82
C ALA A 55 19.69 -5.65 -0.74
N ASN A 56 20.57 -5.63 0.27
CA ASN A 56 20.69 -4.57 1.27
C ASN A 56 19.45 -4.33 2.16
N LEU A 57 18.62 -5.34 2.42
CA LEU A 57 17.54 -5.22 3.41
C LEU A 57 18.15 -5.10 4.82
N ALA A 58 17.91 -3.97 5.51
CA ALA A 58 18.36 -3.75 6.87
C ALA A 58 17.65 -4.69 7.87
N GLU A 59 18.14 -4.75 9.11
CA GLU A 59 17.56 -5.63 10.14
C GLU A 59 16.15 -5.23 10.57
N ASP A 60 15.85 -3.93 10.51
CA ASP A 60 14.56 -3.31 10.83
C ASP A 60 13.63 -3.15 9.62
N GLU A 61 14.10 -3.49 8.43
CA GLU A 61 13.31 -3.43 7.21
C GLU A 61 12.54 -4.74 6.94
N THR A 62 11.39 -4.60 6.29
CA THR A 62 10.55 -5.72 5.86
C THR A 62 10.23 -5.60 4.37
N PHE A 63 9.68 -6.68 3.81
CA PHE A 63 9.22 -6.74 2.43
C PHE A 63 7.79 -7.24 2.38
N LEU A 64 7.06 -6.73 1.39
CA LEU A 64 5.67 -7.05 1.12
C LEU A 64 5.53 -7.20 -0.40
N GLU A 65 4.73 -8.16 -0.84
CA GLU A 65 4.34 -8.24 -2.24
C GLU A 65 3.03 -7.48 -2.46
N ILE A 66 3.01 -6.71 -3.55
CA ILE A 66 1.84 -6.06 -4.11
C ILE A 66 1.60 -6.63 -5.50
N SER A 67 0.38 -7.05 -5.78
CA SER A 67 -0.01 -7.53 -7.12
C SER A 67 -0.01 -6.42 -8.16
N ASP A 68 0.34 -6.78 -9.40
CA ASP A 68 0.34 -5.88 -10.56
C ASP A 68 -0.99 -5.16 -10.74
N ARG A 69 -2.12 -5.84 -10.54
CA ARG A 69 -3.47 -5.23 -10.64
C ARG A 69 -3.66 -4.08 -9.64
N THR A 70 -3.17 -4.24 -8.42
CA THR A 70 -3.29 -3.21 -7.38
C THR A 70 -2.37 -2.04 -7.70
N MET A 71 -1.16 -2.33 -8.20
CA MET A 71 -0.23 -1.30 -8.65
C MET A 71 -0.77 -0.52 -9.86
N ALA A 72 -1.37 -1.20 -10.84
CA ALA A 72 -2.01 -0.58 -11.98
C ALA A 72 -3.15 0.37 -11.55
N ALA A 73 -4.03 -0.10 -10.65
CA ALA A 73 -5.10 0.72 -10.10
C ALA A 73 -4.56 1.94 -9.34
N PHE A 74 -3.47 1.79 -8.60
CA PHE A 74 -2.79 2.90 -7.94
C PHE A 74 -2.25 3.93 -8.95
N VAL A 75 -1.51 3.50 -9.97
CA VAL A 75 -0.94 4.40 -11.00
C VAL A 75 -2.04 5.14 -11.75
N GLN A 76 -3.08 4.44 -12.19
CA GLN A 76 -4.23 5.04 -12.87
C GLN A 76 -4.88 6.12 -12.02
N ARG A 77 -5.16 5.82 -10.74
CA ARG A 77 -5.77 6.76 -9.81
C ARG A 77 -4.86 7.97 -9.56
N TYR A 78 -3.58 7.73 -9.26
CA TYR A 78 -2.62 8.80 -8.99
C TYR A 78 -2.50 9.74 -10.17
N VAL A 79 -2.34 9.21 -11.38
CA VAL A 79 -2.17 10.02 -12.59
C VAL A 79 -3.41 10.85 -12.89
N LYS A 80 -4.60 10.26 -12.72
CA LYS A 80 -5.87 10.96 -12.89
C LYS A 80 -6.06 12.08 -11.86
N GLU A 81 -5.84 11.80 -10.57
CA GLU A 81 -6.05 12.79 -9.50
C GLU A 81 -4.99 13.89 -9.52
N ARG A 82 -3.73 13.56 -9.79
CA ARG A 82 -2.61 14.50 -9.72
C ARG A 82 -2.46 15.34 -10.98
N TYR A 83 -2.71 14.76 -12.16
CA TYR A 83 -2.42 15.37 -13.46
C TYR A 83 -3.66 15.53 -14.35
N GLY A 84 -4.82 15.01 -13.96
CA GLY A 84 -6.04 15.07 -14.78
C GLY A 84 -6.00 14.19 -16.03
N ILE A 85 -5.06 13.26 -16.12
CA ILE A 85 -4.89 12.36 -17.28
C ILE A 85 -5.55 11.02 -16.97
N ASP A 86 -6.43 10.56 -17.86
CA ASP A 86 -7.00 9.21 -17.76
C ASP A 86 -6.12 8.20 -18.52
N LEU A 87 -5.73 7.13 -17.83
CA LEU A 87 -4.90 6.04 -18.39
C LEU A 87 -5.74 4.82 -18.79
N ASN A 88 -7.07 4.93 -18.77
CA ASN A 88 -8.02 3.88 -19.16
C ASN A 88 -8.35 3.91 -20.65
#